data_AF-A0A2S0KXP4-F1
#
_entry.id   AF-A0A2S0KXP4-F1
#
_cell.length_a   1.000
_cell.length_b   1.000
_cell.length_c   1.000
_cell.angle_alpha   90.00
_cell.angle_beta   90.00
_cell.angle_gamma   90.00
#
_symmetry.space_group_name_H-M   'P 1'
#
loop_
_entity.id
_entity.type
_entity.pdbx_description
1 polymer ?
#
loop_
_entity_poly.entity_id
_entity_poly.type
_entity_poly.pdbx_seq_one_letter_code
_entity_poly.pdbx_strand_id
1 'polypeptide(L)'
;MDKRYRIFNWTVFGFVCYMAALPVFARAMRFLLPQIWRCSYLRMTGQPCPFCGTTGDLARLWHGNFDFRNPVTPLLAMFLLFELVWRSVLLLRRRLPARLMWWDLGAHILLLSLLLGAYLCIWFAARP
;
A
#
# COMPACT_ATOMS: atom_id res chain seq x y z
N MET A 1 14.60 -20.50 9.26
CA MET A 1 13.64 -20.09 8.21
C MET A 1 14.29 -20.40 6.87
N ASP A 2 13.55 -20.97 5.92
CA ASP A 2 14.06 -21.23 4.58
C ASP A 2 14.54 -19.96 3.89
N LYS A 3 15.62 -20.06 3.10
CA LYS A 3 16.21 -18.92 2.39
C LYS A 3 15.18 -18.20 1.52
N ARG A 4 14.32 -18.95 0.81
CA ARG A 4 13.25 -18.41 -0.04
C ARG A 4 12.25 -17.60 0.78
N TYR A 5 11.81 -18.12 1.92
CA TYR A 5 10.85 -17.45 2.77
C TYR A 5 11.42 -16.18 3.42
N ARG A 6 12.72 -16.18 3.75
CA ARG A 6 13.42 -14.99 4.22
C ARG A 6 13.49 -13.89 3.17
N ILE A 7 13.81 -14.24 1.92
CA ILE A 7 13.85 -13.28 0.81
C ILE A 7 12.47 -12.69 0.59
N PHE A 8 11.43 -13.53 0.53
CA PHE A 8 10.04 -13.08 0.41
C PHE A 8 9.66 -12.04 1.48
N ASN A 9 9.93 -12.34 2.77
CA ASN A 9 9.62 -11.40 3.86
C ASN A 9 10.38 -10.07 3.74
N TRP A 10 11.65 -10.09 3.35
CA TRP A 10 12.43 -8.87 3.11
C TRP A 10 11.88 -8.05 1.94
N THR A 11 11.49 -8.70 0.84
CA THR A 11 10.91 -8.04 -0.32
C THR A 11 9.60 -7.34 0.05
N VAL A 12 8.70 -8.04 0.74
CA VAL A 12 7.41 -7.46 1.16
C VAL A 12 7.63 -6.34 2.18
N PHE A 13 8.51 -6.55 3.17
CA PHE A 13 8.86 -5.52 4.15
C PHE A 13 9.39 -4.25 3.48
N GLY A 14 10.33 -4.39 2.54
CA GLY A 14 10.86 -3.26 1.78
C GLY A 14 9.78 -2.52 0.99
N PHE A 15 8.85 -3.25 0.37
CA PHE A 15 7.74 -2.66 -0.37
C PHE A 15 6.76 -1.91 0.55
N VAL A 16 6.45 -2.45 1.73
CA VAL A 16 5.60 -1.78 2.73
C VAL A 16 6.26 -0.51 3.25
N CYS A 17 7.56 -0.55 3.56
CA CYS A 17 8.32 0.64 3.95
C CYS A 17 8.34 1.70 2.83
N TYR A 18 8.52 1.27 1.57
CA TYR A 18 8.44 2.17 0.42
C TYR A 18 7.07 2.83 0.30
N MET A 19 5.98 2.07 0.43
CA MET A 19 4.61 2.60 0.41
C MET A 19 4.35 3.58 1.55
N ALA A 20 4.86 3.29 2.74
CA ALA A 20 4.74 4.17 3.89
C ALA A 20 5.53 5.48 3.69
N ALA A 21 6.69 5.42 3.03
CA ALA A 21 7.50 6.61 2.71
C ALA A 21 7.01 7.38 1.48
N LEU A 22 6.05 6.83 0.72
CA LEU A 22 5.55 7.39 -0.54
C LEU A 22 5.04 8.84 -0.42
N PRO A 23 4.37 9.29 0.67
CA PRO A 23 4.01 10.70 0.85
C PRO A 23 5.20 11.66 0.83
N VAL A 24 6.31 11.26 1.46
CA VAL A 24 7.54 12.04 1.53
C VAL A 24 8.20 12.08 0.15
N PHE A 25 8.34 10.93 -0.49
CA PHE A 25 8.88 10.84 -1.85
C PHE A 25 8.03 11.62 -2.86
N ALA A 26 6.70 11.51 -2.78
CA ALA A 26 5.80 12.22 -3.67
C ALA A 26 5.90 13.74 -3.50
N ARG A 27 6.11 14.24 -2.27
CA ARG A 27 6.33 15.66 -2.03
C ARG A 27 7.63 16.14 -2.66
N ALA A 28 8.72 15.41 -2.45
CA ALA A 28 10.02 15.73 -3.02
C ALA A 28 9.98 15.72 -4.57
N MET A 29 9.35 14.71 -5.16
CA MET A 29 9.29 14.58 -6.62
C MET A 29 8.35 15.60 -7.28
N ARG A 30 7.27 16.02 -6.62
CA ARG A 30 6.44 17.15 -7.10
C ARG A 30 7.22 18.46 -7.12
N PHE A 31 8.17 18.64 -6.22
CA PHE A 31 9.04 19.81 -6.19
C PHE A 31 10.11 19.74 -7.29
N LEU A 32 10.78 18.60 -7.45
CA LEU A 32 11.88 18.43 -8.40
C LEU A 32 11.41 18.30 -9.87
N LEU A 33 10.33 17.56 -10.12
CA LEU A 33 9.86 17.19 -11.47
C LEU A 33 8.34 17.33 -11.61
N PRO A 34 7.79 18.56 -11.48
CA PRO A 34 6.34 18.81 -11.44
C PRO A 34 5.59 18.44 -12.73
N GLN A 35 6.28 18.35 -13.87
CA GLN A 35 5.68 17.97 -15.15
C GLN A 35 5.50 16.45 -15.29
N ILE A 36 6.39 15.69 -14.66
CA ILE A 36 6.40 14.22 -14.71
C ILE A 36 5.56 13.66 -13.56
N TRP A 37 5.62 14.30 -12.39
CA TRP A 37 4.96 13.82 -11.17
C TRP A 37 3.49 14.24 -11.04
N ARG A 38 2.75 14.16 -12.16
CA ARG A 38 1.30 14.32 -12.23
C ARG A 38 0.65 12.95 -12.41
N CYS A 39 -0.61 12.82 -11.99
CA CYS A 39 -1.35 11.57 -12.19
C CYS A 39 -1.52 11.30 -13.69
N SER A 40 -0.84 10.27 -14.21
CA SER A 40 -0.90 9.90 -15.63
C SER A 40 -2.31 9.56 -16.07
N TYR A 41 -3.07 8.86 -15.22
CA TYR A 41 -4.47 8.52 -15.50
C TYR A 41 -5.31 9.78 -15.70
N LEU A 42 -5.28 10.71 -14.74
CA LEU A 42 -6.04 11.97 -14.85
C LEU A 42 -5.63 12.79 -16.09
N ARG A 43 -4.34 12.80 -16.43
CA ARG A 43 -3.85 13.51 -17.62
C ARG A 43 -4.34 12.88 -18.92
N MET A 44 -4.45 11.55 -18.98
CA MET A 44 -4.86 10.81 -20.18
C MET A 44 -6.38 10.76 -20.34
N THR A 45 -7.13 10.59 -19.25
CA THR A 45 -8.57 10.33 -19.29
C THR A 45 -9.43 11.52 -18.87
N GLY A 46 -8.84 12.54 -18.23
CA GLY A 46 -9.58 13.65 -17.60
C GLY A 46 -10.37 13.24 -16.36
N GLN A 47 -10.31 11.97 -15.93
CA GLN A 47 -11.10 11.44 -14.82
C GLN A 47 -10.23 11.07 -13.61
N PRO A 48 -10.74 11.15 -12.37
CA PRO A 48 -10.03 10.65 -11.20
C PRO A 48 -9.89 9.12 -11.25
N CYS A 49 -8.71 8.61 -10.91
CA CYS A 49 -8.47 7.17 -10.78
C CYS A 49 -9.04 6.62 -9.46
N PRO A 50 -9.27 5.30 -9.33
CA PRO A 50 -9.73 4.69 -8.07
C PRO A 50 -8.83 4.99 -6.87
N PHE A 51 -7.54 5.19 -7.11
CA PHE A 51 -6.54 5.51 -6.08
C PHE A 51 -6.32 7.01 -5.88
N CYS A 52 -7.16 7.86 -6.49
CA CYS A 52 -7.01 9.30 -6.37
C CYS A 52 -7.20 9.71 -4.90
N GLY A 53 -6.39 10.66 -4.42
CA GLY A 53 -6.41 11.11 -3.04
C GLY A 53 -5.57 10.28 -2.07
N THR A 54 -5.36 8.98 -2.31
CA THR A 54 -4.71 8.05 -1.36
C THR A 54 -3.34 8.51 -0.87
N THR A 55 -2.45 8.96 -1.76
CA THR A 55 -1.12 9.46 -1.34
C THR A 55 -1.23 10.73 -0.48
N GLY A 56 -2.20 11.59 -0.78
CA GLY A 56 -2.43 12.81 0.00
C GLY A 56 -3.03 12.50 1.37
N ASP A 57 -3.94 11.55 1.42
CA ASP A 57 -4.54 11.04 2.66
C ASP A 57 -3.51 10.35 3.55
N LEU A 58 -2.60 9.55 2.99
CA LEU A 58 -1.46 9.00 3.74
C LEU A 58 -0.55 10.10 4.30
N ALA A 59 -0.34 11.19 3.54
CA ALA A 59 0.40 12.34 4.04
C ALA A 59 -0.32 13.00 5.23
N ARG A 60 -1.65 13.17 5.14
CA ARG A 60 -2.48 13.72 6.23
C ARG A 60 -2.43 12.84 7.48
N LEU A 61 -2.51 11.52 7.30
CA LEU A 61 -2.42 10.54 8.37
C LEU A 61 -1.09 10.68 9.13
N TRP A 62 0.02 10.93 8.41
CA TRP A 62 1.34 11.17 9.01
C TRP A 62 1.40 12.41 9.90
N HIS A 63 0.52 13.38 9.67
CA HIS A 63 0.38 14.59 10.48
C HIS A 63 -0.75 14.48 11.51
N GLY A 64 -1.30 13.27 11.73
CA GLY A 64 -2.38 13.02 12.68
C GLY A 64 -3.77 13.49 12.22
N ASN A 65 -3.96 13.76 10.93
CA ASN A 65 -5.24 14.16 10.38
C ASN A 65 -5.96 12.98 9.72
N PHE A 66 -7.18 12.71 10.17
CA PHE A 66 -8.03 11.57 9.76
C PHE A 66 -9.16 11.97 8.80
N ASP A 67 -9.13 13.18 8.25
CA ASP A 67 -10.03 13.61 7.17
C ASP A 67 -9.58 13.00 5.82
N PHE A 68 -10.13 11.84 5.49
CA PHE A 68 -9.78 11.07 4.29
C PHE A 68 -10.65 11.45 3.10
N ARG A 69 -10.01 11.78 1.97
CA ARG A 69 -10.70 12.01 0.70
C ARG A 69 -11.10 10.70 0.01
N ASN A 70 -10.30 9.66 0.20
CA ASN A 70 -10.55 8.33 -0.31
C ASN A 70 -10.92 7.41 0.86
N PRO A 71 -12.16 6.88 0.89
CA PRO A 71 -12.64 6.05 2.00
C PRO A 71 -11.91 4.70 2.13
N VAL A 72 -11.14 4.28 1.11
CA VAL A 72 -10.30 3.07 1.18
C VAL A 72 -8.94 3.34 1.81
N THR A 73 -8.49 4.61 1.89
CA THR A 73 -7.19 4.93 2.51
C THR A 73 -7.02 4.39 3.94
N PRO A 74 -7.99 4.49 4.88
CA PRO A 74 -7.83 3.89 6.20
C PRO A 74 -7.64 2.37 6.14
N LEU A 75 -8.32 1.66 5.24
CA LEU A 75 -8.11 0.22 5.04
C LEU A 75 -6.69 -0.08 4.54
N LEU A 76 -6.19 0.72 3.57
CA LEU A 76 -4.80 0.60 3.11
C LEU A 76 -3.81 0.85 4.26
N ALA A 77 -4.03 1.89 5.06
CA ALA A 77 -3.15 2.21 6.19
C ALA A 77 -3.10 1.08 7.23
N MET A 78 -4.26 0.50 7.56
CA MET A 78 -4.35 -0.69 8.41
C MET A 78 -3.62 -1.89 7.82
N PHE A 79 -3.80 -2.15 6.52
CA PHE A 79 -3.09 -3.23 5.82
C PHE A 79 -1.57 -3.04 5.87
N LEU A 80 -1.08 -1.83 5.60
CA LEU A 80 0.35 -1.50 5.66
C LEU A 80 0.90 -1.67 7.08
N LEU A 81 0.19 -1.19 8.11
CA LEU A 81 0.60 -1.36 9.51
C LEU A 81 0.65 -2.84 9.91
N PHE A 82 -0.40 -3.59 9.57
CA PHE A 82 -0.48 -5.02 9.84
C PHE A 82 0.68 -5.78 9.17
N GLU A 83 0.93 -5.55 7.88
CA GLU A 83 2.03 -6.18 7.17
C GLU A 83 3.38 -5.76 7.76
N LEU A 84 3.58 -4.49 8.10
CA LEU A 84 4.84 -4.03 8.70
C LEU A 84 5.13 -4.77 10.01
N VAL A 85 4.14 -4.89 10.90
CA VAL A 85 4.26 -5.61 12.18
C VAL A 85 4.46 -7.11 11.92
N TRP A 86 3.65 -7.70 11.06
CA TRP A 86 3.69 -9.13 10.74
C TRP A 86 5.05 -9.55 10.16
N ARG A 87 5.54 -8.82 9.15
CA ARG A 87 6.85 -9.06 8.53
C ARG A 87 7.99 -8.86 9.53
N SER A 88 7.90 -7.85 10.41
CA SER A 88 8.89 -7.64 11.48
C SER A 88 8.95 -8.85 12.42
N VAL A 89 7.79 -9.36 12.87
CA VAL A 89 7.72 -10.55 13.72
C VAL A 89 8.32 -11.77 13.00
N LEU A 90 7.95 -12.02 11.74
CA LEU A 90 8.46 -13.15 10.96
C LEU A 90 9.97 -13.08 10.74
N LEU A 91 10.52 -11.88 10.47
CA LEU A 91 11.96 -11.66 10.29
C LEU A 91 12.75 -11.88 11.58
N LEU A 92 12.18 -11.57 12.74
CA LEU A 92 12.79 -11.82 14.05
C LEU A 92 12.77 -13.32 14.44
N ARG A 93 11.82 -14.11 13.91
CA ARG A 93 11.74 -15.54 14.21
C ARG A 93 12.76 -16.36 13.41
N ARG A 94 13.64 -17.09 14.12
CA ARG A 94 14.70 -17.91 13.50
C ARG A 94 14.20 -19.22 12.88
N ARG A 95 13.14 -19.83 13.42
CA ARG A 95 12.60 -21.12 12.97
C ARG A 95 11.11 -20.99 12.61
N LEU A 96 10.79 -21.22 11.35
CA LEU A 96 9.43 -21.21 10.80
C LEU A 96 9.31 -22.37 9.80
N PRO A 97 8.18 -23.08 9.77
CA PRO A 97 7.99 -24.21 8.88
C PRO A 97 7.81 -23.76 7.43
N ALA A 98 8.36 -24.52 6.47
CA ALA A 98 8.29 -24.23 5.04
C ALA A 98 6.84 -24.05 4.52
N ARG A 99 5.89 -24.82 5.07
CA ARG A 99 4.47 -24.74 4.71
C ARG A 99 3.83 -23.39 5.03
N LEU A 100 4.33 -22.69 6.06
CA LEU A 100 3.79 -21.38 6.45
C LEU A 100 3.98 -20.35 5.34
N MET A 101 5.05 -20.45 4.54
CA MET A 101 5.31 -19.56 3.41
C MET A 101 4.15 -19.54 2.41
N TRP A 102 3.59 -20.70 2.08
CA TRP A 102 2.48 -20.80 1.11
C TRP A 102 1.18 -20.23 1.67
N TRP A 103 0.88 -20.49 2.94
CA TRP A 103 -0.27 -19.91 3.62
C TRP A 103 -0.16 -18.39 3.74
N ASP A 104 1.01 -17.89 4.10
CA ASP A 104 1.31 -16.46 4.21
C ASP A 104 1.23 -15.76 2.84
N LEU A 105 1.79 -16.38 1.79
CA LEU A 105 1.65 -15.87 0.42
C LEU A 105 0.18 -15.83 -0.01
N GLY A 106 -0.58 -16.89 0.25
CA GLY A 106 -2.01 -16.95 -0.06
C GLY A 106 -2.81 -15.88 0.67
N ALA A 107 -2.56 -15.69 1.97
CA ALA A 107 -3.18 -14.65 2.77
C ALA A 107 -2.83 -13.24 2.26
N HIS A 108 -1.57 -13.00 1.91
CA HIS A 108 -1.12 -11.72 1.37
C HIS A 108 -1.81 -11.40 0.02
N ILE A 109 -1.86 -12.36 -0.90
CA ILE A 109 -2.56 -12.20 -2.19
C ILE A 109 -4.05 -11.96 -1.98
N LEU A 110 -4.69 -12.69 -1.06
CA LEU A 110 -6.10 -12.50 -0.75
C LEU A 110 -6.37 -11.10 -0.20
N LEU A 111 -5.58 -10.63 0.76
CA LEU A 111 -5.71 -9.29 1.33
C LEU A 111 -5.50 -8.19 0.29
N LEU A 112 -4.49 -8.33 -0.58
CA LEU A 112 -4.29 -7.40 -1.69
C LEU A 112 -5.46 -7.40 -2.68
N SER A 113 -6.01 -8.57 -2.98
CA SER A 113 -7.19 -8.71 -3.85
C SER A 113 -8.42 -8.06 -3.25
N LEU A 114 -8.65 -8.23 -1.94
CA LEU A 114 -9.75 -7.58 -1.23
C LEU A 114 -9.59 -6.06 -1.20
N LEU A 115 -8.37 -5.57 -0.96
CA LEU A 115 -8.07 -4.13 -0.98
C LEU A 115 -8.31 -3.54 -2.38
N LEU A 116 -7.83 -4.20 -3.43
CA LEU A 116 -8.09 -3.81 -4.81
C LEU A 116 -9.59 -3.83 -5.13
N GLY A 117 -10.29 -4.87 -4.69
CA GLY A 117 -11.74 -4.98 -4.79
C GLY A 117 -12.45 -3.79 -4.13
N ALA A 118 -12.03 -3.38 -2.93
CA ALA A 118 -12.60 -2.21 -2.26
C ALA A 118 -12.38 -0.92 -3.07
N TYR A 119 -11.18 -0.71 -3.62
CA TYR A 119 -10.90 0.42 -4.52
C TYR A 119 -11.80 0.44 -5.75
N LEU A 120 -11.99 -0.72 -6.39
CA LEU A 120 -12.82 -0.84 -7.59
C LEU A 120 -14.32 -0.67 -7.26
N CYS A 121 -14.81 -1.33 -6.21
CA CYS A 121 -16.21 -1.23 -5.79
C CYS A 121 -16.60 0.23 -5.48
N ILE A 122 -15.78 0.94 -4.70
CA ILE A 122 -16.05 2.35 -4.39
C ILE A 122 -15.98 3.21 -5.64
N TRP A 123 -15.02 2.95 -6.53
CA TRP A 123 -14.91 3.70 -7.78
C TRP A 123 -16.09 3.47 -8.74
N PHE A 124 -16.59 2.24 -8.86
CA PHE A 124 -17.79 1.95 -9.65
C PHE A 124 -19.07 2.51 -8.99
N ALA A 125 -19.17 2.45 -7.66
CA ALA A 125 -20.32 3.01 -6.93
C ALA A 125 -20.34 4.55 -6.94
N ALA A 126 -19.18 5.20 -7.05
CA ALA A 126 -19.05 6.66 -7.10
C ALA A 126 -19.17 7.25 -8.51
N ARG A 127 -19.30 6.40 -9.55
CA ARG A 127 -19.59 6.86 -10.91
C ARG A 127 -21.10 7.10 -11.05
N PRO A 128 -21.53 8.31 -11.45
CA PRO A 128 -22.95 8.60 -11.72
C PRO A 128 -23.48 7.82 -12.92
#